data_AF-A0A645I1K3-F1
#
_entry.id   AF-A0A645I1K3-F1
#
_cell.length_a   1.000
_cell.length_b   1.000
_cell.length_c   1.000
_cell.angle_alpha   90.00
_cell.angle_beta   90.00
_cell.angle_gamma   90.00
#
_symmetry.space_group_name_H-M   'P 1'
#
loop_
_entity.id
_entity.type
_entity.pdbx_description
1 polymer ?
#
loop_
_entity_poly.entity_id
_entity_poly.type
_entity_poly.pdbx_seq_one_letter_code
_entity_poly.pdbx_strand_id
1 'polypeptide(L)'
;MSSASQNKEAAWEFIKFLATDPTAQAISSRIGVPMLVSYANSDEYLSEYYGNPAYNKLAFVEMLDHATSWQSSGLWAKINDEIINQYKMVVNGKQDVDTAIANIQAAGEKIMAE
;
A
#
# COMPACT_ATOMS: atom_id res chain seq x y z
N MET A 1 11.06 -11.57 0.46
CA MET A 1 11.55 -12.97 0.57
C MET A 1 12.32 -13.12 1.87
N SER A 2 12.07 -14.17 2.66
CA SER A 2 12.81 -14.40 3.92
C SER A 2 14.29 -14.69 3.64
N SER A 3 15.18 -14.09 4.44
CA SER A 3 16.63 -14.35 4.38
C SER A 3 16.98 -15.81 4.69
N ALA A 4 16.13 -16.49 5.47
CA ALA A 4 16.25 -17.89 5.86
C ALA A 4 15.69 -18.88 4.83
N SER A 5 15.11 -18.41 3.72
CA SER A 5 14.60 -19.30 2.67
C SER A 5 15.71 -20.19 2.12
N GLN A 6 15.44 -21.50 2.03
CA GLN A 6 16.35 -22.47 1.40
C GLN A 6 16.13 -22.59 -0.11
N ASN A 7 15.10 -21.92 -0.65
CA ASN A 7 14.72 -21.98 -2.07
C ASN A 7 14.59 -20.56 -2.64
N LYS A 8 15.67 -19.77 -2.56
CA LYS A 8 15.64 -18.33 -2.86
C LYS A 8 15.33 -18.06 -4.33
N GLU A 9 15.92 -18.85 -5.22
CA GLU A 9 15.76 -18.73 -6.67
C GLU A 9 14.31 -19.00 -7.06
N ALA A 10 13.75 -20.14 -6.63
CA ALA A 10 12.35 -20.47 -6.89
C ALA A 10 11.38 -19.45 -6.28
N ALA A 11 11.65 -18.96 -5.07
CA ALA A 11 10.85 -17.92 -4.45
C ALA A 11 10.89 -16.61 -5.25
N TRP A 12 12.06 -16.25 -5.79
CA TRP A 12 12.21 -15.07 -6.64
C TRP A 12 11.50 -15.22 -7.99
N GLU A 13 11.61 -16.37 -8.64
CA GLU A 13 10.87 -16.66 -9.88
C GLU A 13 9.36 -16.56 -9.67
N PHE A 14 8.86 -17.08 -8.55
CA PHE A 14 7.45 -16.98 -8.21
C PHE A 14 7.00 -15.53 -7.98
N ILE A 15 7.80 -14.71 -7.27
CA ILE A 15 7.52 -13.29 -7.09
C ILE A 15 7.46 -12.57 -8.44
N LYS A 16 8.42 -12.84 -9.34
CA LYS A 16 8.42 -12.26 -10.69
C LYS A 16 7.17 -12.65 -11.45
N PHE A 17 6.85 -13.94 -11.51
CA PHE A 17 5.62 -14.42 -12.15
C PHE A 17 4.39 -13.68 -11.62
N LEU A 18 4.22 -13.61 -10.30
CA LEU A 18 3.10 -12.90 -9.69
C LEU A 18 3.06 -11.43 -10.05
N ALA A 19 4.21 -10.76 -10.22
CA ALA A 19 4.28 -9.32 -10.47
C ALA A 19 4.23 -8.94 -11.96
N THR A 20 4.66 -9.83 -12.87
CA THR A 20 4.92 -9.47 -14.26
C THR A 20 4.18 -10.31 -15.29
N ASP A 21 3.52 -11.40 -14.88
CA ASP A 21 2.75 -12.24 -15.81
C ASP A 21 1.30 -11.74 -15.95
N PRO A 22 0.81 -11.41 -17.15
CA PRO A 22 -0.57 -10.95 -17.35
C PRO A 22 -1.64 -11.92 -16.84
N THR A 23 -1.40 -13.24 -16.91
CA THR A 23 -2.36 -14.24 -16.41
C THR A 23 -2.44 -14.21 -14.89
N ALA A 24 -1.30 -14.10 -14.21
CA ALA A 24 -1.27 -13.93 -12.76
C ALA A 24 -1.97 -12.62 -12.34
N GLN A 25 -1.76 -11.55 -13.10
CA GLN A 25 -2.38 -10.25 -12.86
C GLN A 25 -3.89 -10.26 -13.09
N ALA A 26 -4.38 -10.99 -14.10
CA ALA A 26 -5.81 -11.19 -14.35
C ALA A 26 -6.53 -11.94 -13.22
N ILE A 27 -5.83 -12.86 -12.56
CA ILE A 27 -6.36 -13.52 -11.35
C ILE A 27 -6.41 -12.53 -10.20
N SER A 28 -5.33 -11.75 -10.01
CA SER A 28 -5.21 -10.77 -8.93
C SER A 28 -6.17 -9.58 -9.07
N SER A 29 -6.52 -9.19 -10.30
CA SER A 29 -7.40 -8.04 -10.58
C SER A 29 -8.83 -8.18 -10.08
N ARG A 30 -9.22 -9.38 -9.64
CA ARG A 30 -10.50 -9.64 -8.97
C ARG A 30 -10.59 -9.01 -7.58
N ILE A 31 -9.45 -8.78 -6.93
CA ILE A 31 -9.37 -8.33 -5.54
C ILE A 31 -8.73 -6.94 -5.40
N GLY A 32 -8.21 -6.36 -6.48
CA GLY A 32 -7.56 -5.05 -6.44
C GLY A 32 -7.07 -4.55 -7.80
N VAL A 33 -6.27 -3.47 -7.75
CA VAL A 33 -5.59 -2.92 -8.93
C VAL A 33 -4.39 -3.79 -9.29
N PRO A 34 -4.21 -4.21 -10.55
CA PRO A 34 -3.03 -4.94 -10.98
C PRO A 34 -1.74 -4.15 -10.72
N MET A 35 -0.69 -4.86 -10.35
CA MET A 35 0.65 -4.30 -10.15
C MET A 35 1.38 -4.07 -11.48
N LEU A 36 1.06 -4.88 -12.51
CA LEU A 36 1.66 -4.74 -13.84
C LEU A 36 0.96 -3.61 -14.61
N VAL A 37 1.63 -2.48 -14.75
CA VAL A 37 1.08 -1.27 -15.38
C VAL A 37 0.50 -1.53 -16.78
N SER A 38 1.17 -2.36 -17.60
CA SER A 38 0.68 -2.68 -18.94
C SER A 38 -0.65 -3.45 -18.93
N TYR A 39 -0.88 -4.29 -17.93
CA TYR A 39 -2.15 -5.00 -17.75
C TYR A 39 -3.20 -4.10 -17.09
N ALA A 40 -2.80 -3.26 -16.12
CA ALA A 40 -3.69 -2.28 -15.49
C ALA A 40 -4.28 -1.26 -16.48
N ASN A 41 -3.61 -1.03 -17.62
CA ASN A 41 -4.08 -0.14 -18.68
C ASN A 41 -4.71 -0.90 -19.87
N SER A 42 -4.89 -2.22 -19.77
CA SER A 42 -5.40 -3.03 -20.88
C SER A 42 -6.92 -3.05 -20.92
N ASP A 43 -7.49 -3.23 -22.11
CA ASP A 43 -8.94 -3.33 -22.30
C ASP A 43 -9.53 -4.52 -21.51
N GLU A 44 -8.79 -5.62 -21.40
CA GLU A 44 -9.19 -6.79 -20.61
C GLU A 44 -9.44 -6.44 -19.15
N TYR A 45 -8.57 -5.65 -18.52
CA TYR A 45 -8.81 -5.19 -17.15
C TYR A 45 -9.89 -4.11 -17.09
N LEU A 46 -9.85 -3.12 -17.99
CA LEU A 46 -10.73 -1.96 -17.93
C LEU A 46 -12.21 -2.27 -18.25
N SER A 47 -12.48 -3.36 -18.96
CA SER A 47 -13.84 -3.78 -19.33
C SER A 47 -14.44 -4.91 -18.49
N GLU A 48 -13.64 -5.62 -17.69
CA GLU A 48 -14.11 -6.76 -16.89
C GLU A 48 -14.54 -6.33 -15.48
N TYR A 49 -15.78 -6.59 -15.07
CA TYR A 49 -16.31 -6.17 -13.76
C TYR A 49 -16.68 -7.32 -12.83
N TYR A 50 -16.46 -8.57 -13.25
CA TYR A 50 -16.76 -9.79 -12.50
C TYR A 50 -18.20 -9.84 -11.96
N GLY A 51 -19.14 -9.34 -12.74
CA GLY A 51 -20.56 -9.25 -12.38
C GLY A 51 -20.95 -8.03 -11.54
N ASN A 52 -20.01 -7.14 -11.19
CA ASN A 52 -20.30 -5.88 -10.51
C ASN A 52 -20.76 -4.80 -11.50
N PRO A 53 -21.42 -3.73 -11.02
CA PRO A 53 -21.69 -2.55 -11.84
C PRO A 53 -20.40 -1.96 -12.43
N ALA A 54 -20.49 -1.46 -13.66
CA ALA A 54 -19.37 -0.77 -14.29
C ALA A 54 -19.00 0.51 -13.52
N TYR A 55 -17.70 0.78 -13.43
CA TYR A 55 -17.14 1.98 -12.81
C TYR A 55 -15.83 2.37 -13.51
N ASN A 56 -15.39 3.61 -13.31
CA ASN A 56 -14.12 4.05 -13.90
C ASN A 56 -12.92 3.42 -13.17
N LYS A 57 -12.38 2.33 -13.73
CA LYS A 57 -11.18 1.67 -13.22
C LYS A 57 -9.91 2.52 -13.37
N LEU A 58 -9.83 3.39 -14.39
CA LEU A 58 -8.67 4.25 -14.59
C LEU A 58 -8.44 5.19 -13.41
N ALA A 59 -9.50 5.61 -12.71
CA ALA A 59 -9.36 6.45 -11.51
C ALA A 59 -8.43 5.81 -10.44
N PHE A 60 -8.38 4.48 -10.35
CA PHE A 60 -7.50 3.77 -9.41
C PHE A 60 -6.09 3.55 -9.95
N VAL A 61 -5.95 3.40 -11.27
CA VAL A 61 -4.65 3.27 -11.95
C VAL A 61 -3.92 4.60 -11.89
N GLU A 62 -4.60 5.69 -12.25
CA GLU A 62 -4.09 7.06 -12.26
C GLU A 62 -3.81 7.58 -10.84
N MET A 63 -4.49 7.07 -9.81
CA MET A 63 -4.19 7.42 -8.42
C MET A 63 -2.73 7.13 -8.05
N LEU A 64 -2.10 6.14 -8.68
CA LEU A 64 -0.69 5.79 -8.42
C LEU A 64 0.28 6.91 -8.83
N ASP A 65 -0.07 7.74 -9.82
CA ASP A 65 0.75 8.89 -10.25
C ASP A 65 0.79 10.00 -9.19
N HIS A 66 -0.16 9.98 -8.25
CA HIS A 66 -0.27 10.92 -7.14
C HIS A 66 0.04 10.30 -5.78
N ALA A 67 0.37 9.00 -5.75
CA ALA A 67 0.66 8.29 -4.52
C ALA A 67 2.10 8.56 -4.05
N THR A 68 2.32 8.42 -2.75
CA THR A 68 3.66 8.35 -2.17
C THR A 68 3.88 6.99 -1.52
N SER A 69 5.14 6.54 -1.48
CA SER A 69 5.48 5.29 -0.81
C SER A 69 5.18 5.40 0.69
N TRP A 70 4.44 4.44 1.23
CA TRP A 70 4.23 4.32 2.67
C TRP A 70 5.27 3.40 3.28
N GLN A 71 6.04 3.90 4.26
CA GLN A 71 7.01 3.09 4.99
C GLN A 71 6.34 2.49 6.23
N SER A 72 6.35 1.17 6.36
CA SER A 72 5.62 0.44 7.43
C SER A 72 6.50 -0.49 8.25
N SER A 73 7.83 -0.39 8.14
CA SER A 73 8.77 -1.29 8.82
C SER A 73 9.82 -0.52 9.63
N GLY A 74 10.44 -1.22 10.59
CA GLY A 74 11.49 -0.64 11.43
C GLY A 74 10.99 0.56 12.24
N LEU A 75 11.78 1.63 12.27
CA LEU A 75 11.41 2.88 12.96
C LEU A 75 10.10 3.49 12.44
N TRP A 76 9.80 3.32 11.14
CA TRP A 76 8.58 3.87 10.55
C TRP A 76 7.32 3.20 11.08
N ALA A 77 7.39 1.92 11.45
CA ALA A 77 6.27 1.26 12.12
C ALA A 77 5.92 1.95 13.45
N LYS A 78 6.94 2.25 14.26
CA LYS A 78 6.76 2.98 15.55
C LYS A 78 6.17 4.38 15.34
N ILE A 79 6.65 5.10 14.33
CA ILE A 79 6.13 6.43 13.98
C ILE A 79 4.67 6.34 13.55
N ASN A 80 4.32 5.35 12.72
CA ASN A 80 2.94 5.14 12.28
C ASN A 80 2.00 4.79 13.44
N ASP A 81 2.44 3.99 14.41
CA ASP A 81 1.66 3.68 15.60
C ASP A 81 1.31 4.96 16.38
N GLU A 82 2.25 5.89 16.49
CA GLU A 82 2.01 7.17 17.14
C GLU A 82 1.08 8.07 16.33
N ILE A 83 1.25 8.15 15.00
CA ILE A 83 0.32 8.87 14.12
C ILE A 83 -1.11 8.35 14.31
N ILE A 84 -1.29 7.02 14.35
CA ILE A 84 -2.60 6.38 14.56
C ILE A 84 -3.15 6.71 15.95
N ASN A 85 -2.32 6.70 16.99
CA ASN A 85 -2.71 7.04 18.36
C ASN A 85 -3.22 8.49 18.45
N GLN A 86 -2.45 9.43 17.91
CA GLN A 86 -2.76 10.86 17.93
C GLN A 86 -4.00 11.17 17.08
N TYR A 87 -4.15 10.54 15.92
CA TYR A 87 -5.36 10.59 15.09
C TYR A 87 -6.61 10.14 15.87
N LYS A 88 -6.53 9.01 16.58
CA LYS A 88 -7.64 8.52 17.42
C LYS A 88 -8.01 9.50 18.53
N MET A 89 -7.05 10.19 19.13
CA MET A 89 -7.34 11.18 20.16
C MET A 89 -8.06 12.41 19.58
N VAL A 90 -7.67 12.88 18.39
CA VAL A 90 -8.35 13.97 17.69
C VAL A 90 -9.78 13.60 17.33
N VAL A 91 -9.99 12.45 16.68
CA VAL A 91 -11.34 12.02 16.24
C VAL A 91 -12.28 11.80 17.42
N ASN A 92 -11.75 11.42 18.58
CA ASN A 92 -12.54 11.26 19.81
C ASN A 92 -12.70 12.56 20.62
N GLY A 93 -12.27 13.71 20.08
CA GLY A 93 -12.39 15.03 20.74
C GLY A 93 -11.55 15.17 22.01
N LYS A 94 -10.51 14.35 22.19
CA LYS A 94 -9.65 14.38 23.38
C LYS A 94 -8.51 15.41 23.28
N GLN A 95 -8.19 15.86 22.07
CA GLN A 95 -7.22 16.91 21.80
C GLN A 95 -7.53 17.56 20.44
N ASP A 96 -6.93 18.73 20.17
CA ASP A 96 -6.96 19.37 18.86
C ASP A 96 -5.87 18.84 17.91
N VAL A 97 -5.98 19.24 16.64
CA VAL A 97 -5.07 18.82 15.57
C VAL A 97 -3.65 19.36 15.78
N ASP A 98 -3.51 20.59 16.27
CA ASP A 98 -2.20 21.23 16.43
C ASP A 98 -1.38 20.52 17.51
N THR A 99 -2.03 20.17 18.63
CA THR A 99 -1.46 19.37 19.71
C THR A 99 -1.07 17.99 19.21
N ALA A 100 -1.91 17.35 18.40
CA ALA A 100 -1.62 16.05 17.80
C ALA A 100 -0.36 16.10 16.92
N ILE A 101 -0.25 17.11 16.06
CA ILE A 101 0.91 17.31 15.17
C ILE A 101 2.18 17.52 16.01
N ALA A 102 2.13 18.36 17.04
CA ALA A 102 3.28 18.60 17.92
C ALA A 102 3.74 17.32 18.63
N ASN A 103 2.80 16.51 19.10
CA ASN A 103 3.09 15.21 19.73
C ASN A 103 3.71 14.21 18.75
N ILE A 104 3.15 14.10 17.54
CA ILE A 104 3.71 13.25 16.47
C ILE A 104 5.15 13.66 16.16
N GLN A 105 5.41 14.96 16.02
CA GLN A 105 6.76 15.49 15.75
C GLN A 105 7.74 15.11 16.87
N ALA A 106 7.39 15.42 18.12
CA ALA A 106 8.26 15.13 19.27
C ALA A 106 8.55 13.63 19.44
N ALA A 107 7.54 12.79 19.23
CA ALA A 107 7.72 11.33 19.28
C ALA A 107 8.58 10.81 18.12
N GLY A 108 8.36 11.32 16.90
CA GLY A 108 9.15 10.98 15.73
C GLY A 108 10.62 11.33 15.90
N GLU A 109 10.93 12.54 16.38
CA GLU A 109 12.29 12.99 16.69
C GLU A 109 12.99 12.07 17.70
N LYS A 110 12.27 11.67 18.75
CA LYS A 110 12.78 10.74 19.75
C LYS A 110 13.08 9.36 19.17
N ILE A 111 12.15 8.80 18.39
CA ILE A 111 12.31 7.47 17.76
C ILE A 111 13.49 7.47 16.79
N MET A 112 13.69 8.55 16.03
CA MET A 112 14.78 8.67 15.06
C MET A 112 16.15 8.85 15.71
N ALA A 113 16.21 9.22 16.99
CA ALA A 113 17.46 9.36 17.75
C ALA A 113 17.91 8.07 18.46
N GLU A 114 17.09 7.00 18.45
CA GLU A 114 17.43 5.66 18.98
C GLU A 114 18.35 4.88 18.03
#